data_AF-A0A436RX95-F1
#
_entry.id   AF-A0A436RX95-F1
#
_cell.length_a   1.000
_cell.length_b   1.000
_cell.length_c   1.000
_cell.angle_alpha   90.00
_cell.angle_beta   90.00
_cell.angle_gamma   90.00
#
_symmetry.space_group_name_H-M   'P 1'
#
loop_
_entity.id
_entity.type
_entity.pdbx_description
1 polymer ?
#
loop_
_entity_poly.entity_id
_entity_poly.type
_entity_poly.pdbx_seq_one_letter_code
_entity_poly.pdbx_strand_id
1 'polypeptide(L)'
;PHRIAFADMPVVGGNGPVGSALGGTGIAVSAFSAQREASIDFAYWIASGDVQRGPYAAAGGQPGHAAAWEDDAVNAATGNFYRATRATLEGAWVRPRHDGYMAFQQQASDRINEGLAGRQDAGRVVADINRLFRESFAPAAAG
;
A
#
# COMPACT_ATOMS: atom_id res chain seq x y z
N PRO A 1 -8.30 21.71 23.11
CA PRO A 1 -8.46 20.76 21.97
C PRO A 1 -7.09 20.20 21.52
N HIS A 2 -6.94 18.88 21.46
CA HIS A 2 -5.70 18.23 20.99
C HIS A 2 -5.80 17.96 19.49
N ARG A 3 -4.96 18.59 18.69
CA ARG A 3 -4.91 18.39 17.24
C ARG A 3 -4.22 17.06 16.94
N ILE A 4 -4.83 16.27 16.05
CA ILE A 4 -4.19 15.08 15.48
C ILE A 4 -3.35 15.50 14.29
N ALA A 5 -2.13 14.99 14.21
CA ALA A 5 -1.20 15.21 13.10
C ALA A 5 -0.49 13.91 12.76
N PHE A 6 -0.04 13.80 11.51
CA PHE A 6 0.69 12.66 11.00
C PHE A 6 2.12 13.07 10.66
N ALA A 7 3.02 12.10 10.67
CA ALA A 7 4.41 12.26 10.28
C ALA A 7 4.87 10.98 9.61
N ASP A 8 6.01 11.07 8.93
CA ASP A 8 6.65 9.93 8.31
C ASP A 8 6.92 8.79 9.31
N MET A 9 6.91 7.55 8.80
CA MET A 9 7.22 6.37 9.57
C MET A 9 8.66 6.46 10.11
N PRO A 10 8.89 6.20 11.41
CA PRO A 10 10.22 6.28 11.98
C PRO A 10 11.15 5.22 11.39
N VAL A 11 12.40 5.61 11.14
CA VAL A 11 13.44 4.69 10.67
C VAL A 11 14.22 4.15 11.86
N VAL A 12 14.42 2.84 11.90
CA VAL A 12 15.21 2.15 12.94
C VAL A 12 16.57 1.73 12.37
N GLY A 13 17.63 2.38 12.84
CA GLY A 13 19.01 2.11 12.40
C GLY A 13 19.25 2.50 10.92
N GLY A 14 20.33 1.98 10.32
CA GLY A 14 20.68 2.24 8.92
C GLY A 14 20.21 1.18 7.92
N ASN A 15 19.60 0.09 8.40
CA ASN A 15 19.29 -1.10 7.60
C ASN A 15 17.78 -1.41 7.50
N GLY A 16 16.91 -0.55 8.02
CA GLY A 16 15.46 -0.70 7.93
C GLY A 16 14.89 -0.25 6.57
N PRO A 17 13.70 -0.71 6.18
CA PRO A 17 13.03 -0.15 5.00
C PRO A 17 12.75 1.35 5.25
N VAL A 18 13.11 2.18 4.28
CA VAL A 18 12.63 3.56 4.21
C VAL A 18 11.20 3.45 3.70
N GLY A 19 10.19 3.74 4.52
CA GLY A 19 8.77 3.63 4.11
C GLY A 19 8.11 2.27 4.38
N SER A 20 6.86 2.13 3.96
CA SER A 20 5.98 1.00 4.33
C SER A 20 5.65 0.07 3.16
N ALA A 21 4.79 -0.92 3.37
CA ALA A 21 4.17 -1.63 2.25
C ALA A 21 3.20 -0.68 1.53
N LEU A 22 3.37 -0.47 0.23
CA LEU A 22 2.52 0.42 -0.56
C LEU A 22 1.11 -0.17 -0.65
N GLY A 23 0.16 0.56 -0.05
CA GLY A 23 -1.28 0.28 -0.13
C GLY A 23 -1.96 1.02 -1.28
N GLY A 24 -3.29 1.12 -1.18
CA GLY A 24 -4.13 1.84 -2.14
C GLY A 24 -4.99 0.93 -3.00
N THR A 25 -5.84 1.54 -3.82
CA THR A 25 -6.77 0.86 -4.71
C THR A 25 -6.75 1.52 -6.08
N GLY A 26 -6.60 0.70 -7.12
CA GLY A 26 -6.75 1.13 -8.50
C GLY A 26 -8.17 0.91 -9.02
N ILE A 27 -8.49 1.55 -10.14
CA ILE A 27 -9.69 1.26 -10.92
C ILE A 27 -9.29 0.39 -12.12
N ALA A 28 -10.13 -0.59 -12.47
CA ALA A 28 -9.94 -1.44 -13.63
C ALA A 28 -11.23 -1.51 -14.45
N VAL A 29 -11.09 -1.60 -15.77
CA VAL A 29 -12.21 -1.78 -16.69
C VAL A 29 -12.36 -3.26 -17.02
N SER A 30 -13.57 -3.80 -16.87
CA SER A 30 -13.86 -5.17 -17.26
C SER A 30 -13.61 -5.39 -18.75
N ALA A 31 -12.89 -6.47 -19.06
CA ALA A 31 -12.70 -6.93 -20.43
C ALA A 31 -14.02 -7.33 -21.13
N PHE A 32 -15.13 -7.43 -20.40
CA PHE A 32 -16.45 -7.75 -20.97
C PHE A 32 -17.41 -6.55 -20.99
N SER A 33 -16.93 -5.34 -20.67
CA SER A 33 -17.78 -4.15 -20.67
C SER A 33 -18.36 -3.90 -22.07
N ALA A 34 -19.69 -3.78 -22.13
CA ALA A 34 -20.40 -3.35 -23.34
C ALA A 34 -20.16 -1.86 -23.66
N GLN A 35 -19.62 -1.09 -22.70
CA GLN A 35 -19.35 0.35 -22.81
C GLN A 35 -17.86 0.62 -22.57
N ARG A 36 -16.98 -0.09 -23.30
CA ARG A 36 -15.54 -0.11 -23.02
C ARG A 36 -14.88 1.26 -23.12
N GLU A 37 -15.16 2.02 -24.18
CA GLU A 37 -14.58 3.35 -24.39
C GLU A 37 -14.94 4.31 -23.24
N ALA A 38 -16.23 4.49 -22.97
CA ALA A 38 -16.69 5.34 -21.86
C ALA A 38 -16.14 4.90 -20.49
N SER A 39 -16.00 3.59 -20.26
CA SER A 39 -15.40 3.07 -19.02
C SER A 39 -13.92 3.41 -18.90
N ILE A 40 -13.18 3.35 -20.01
CA ILE A 40 -11.76 3.74 -20.08
C ILE A 40 -11.61 5.25 -19.87
N ASP A 41 -12.43 6.06 -20.54
CA ASP A 41 -12.44 7.51 -20.39
C ASP A 41 -12.71 7.90 -18.93
N PHE A 42 -13.68 7.26 -18.29
CA PHE A 42 -13.94 7.47 -16.86
C PHE A 42 -12.74 7.10 -15.99
N ALA A 43 -12.09 5.95 -16.25
CA ALA A 43 -10.92 5.52 -15.49
C ALA A 43 -9.76 6.54 -15.60
N TYR A 44 -9.51 7.08 -16.79
CA TYR A 44 -8.53 8.15 -16.98
C TYR A 44 -8.94 9.45 -16.29
N TRP A 45 -10.21 9.85 -16.44
CA TRP A 45 -10.73 11.06 -15.83
C TRP A 45 -10.61 11.03 -14.31
N ILE A 46 -11.09 9.97 -13.66
CA ILE A 46 -11.07 9.86 -12.19
C ILE A 46 -9.64 9.79 -11.65
N ALA A 47 -8.69 9.22 -12.40
CA ALA A 47 -7.29 9.13 -12.01
C ALA A 47 -6.47 10.40 -12.33
N SER A 48 -7.03 11.36 -13.07
CA SER A 48 -6.32 12.58 -13.47
C SER A 48 -5.98 13.47 -12.27
N GLY A 49 -4.87 14.22 -12.38
CA GLY A 49 -4.41 15.10 -11.31
C GLY A 49 -5.43 16.14 -10.87
N ASP A 50 -6.15 16.75 -11.82
CA ASP A 50 -7.18 17.77 -11.54
C ASP A 50 -8.36 17.19 -10.75
N VAL A 51 -8.84 16.01 -11.13
CA VAL A 51 -9.93 15.33 -10.43
C VAL A 51 -9.48 14.88 -9.04
N GLN A 52 -8.28 14.31 -8.96
CA GLN A 52 -7.70 13.80 -7.71
C GLN A 52 -7.44 14.90 -6.67
N ARG A 53 -6.96 16.09 -7.09
CA ARG A 53 -6.75 17.24 -6.17
C ARG A 53 -8.02 18.04 -5.89
N GLY A 54 -9.00 17.98 -6.79
CA GLY A 54 -10.25 18.71 -6.67
C GLY A 54 -11.39 17.84 -6.14
N PRO A 55 -12.38 17.49 -6.98
CA PRO A 55 -13.62 16.86 -6.55
C PRO A 55 -13.42 15.51 -5.82
N TYR A 56 -12.39 14.74 -6.15
CA TYR A 56 -12.12 13.47 -5.48
C TYR A 56 -11.71 13.67 -4.02
N ALA A 57 -10.71 14.53 -3.76
CA ALA A 57 -10.29 14.89 -2.41
C ALA A 57 -11.41 15.60 -1.63
N ALA A 58 -12.12 16.53 -2.27
CA ALA A 58 -13.21 17.27 -1.65
C ALA A 58 -14.39 16.36 -1.24
N ALA A 59 -14.60 15.24 -1.94
CA ALA A 59 -15.59 14.22 -1.59
C ALA A 59 -15.10 13.23 -0.51
N GLY A 60 -13.92 13.45 0.09
CA GLY A 60 -13.34 12.55 1.09
C GLY A 60 -12.60 11.35 0.50
N GLY A 61 -12.36 11.32 -0.81
CA GLY A 61 -11.49 10.34 -1.44
C GLY A 61 -10.03 10.48 -0.97
N GLN A 62 -9.28 9.37 -1.02
CA GLN A 62 -7.85 9.34 -0.71
C GLN A 62 -7.05 9.41 -2.02
N PRO A 63 -6.47 10.56 -2.39
CA PRO A 63 -5.89 10.73 -3.70
C PRO A 63 -4.69 9.83 -3.95
N GLY A 64 -4.68 9.15 -5.09
CA GLY A 64 -3.55 8.34 -5.56
C GLY A 64 -2.55 9.12 -6.42
N HIS A 65 -2.94 10.31 -6.91
CA HIS A 65 -2.13 11.11 -7.82
C HIS A 65 -1.27 12.15 -7.06
N ALA A 66 0.02 12.25 -7.40
CA ALA A 66 0.98 13.10 -6.69
C ALA A 66 0.59 14.59 -6.67
N ALA A 67 -0.04 15.11 -7.72
CA ALA A 67 -0.54 16.48 -7.76
C ALA A 67 -1.45 16.85 -6.57
N ALA A 68 -2.26 15.90 -6.06
CA ALA A 68 -3.10 16.13 -4.88
C ALA A 68 -2.30 16.11 -3.57
N TRP A 69 -1.17 15.39 -3.54
CA TRP A 69 -0.31 15.29 -2.36
C TRP A 69 0.43 16.60 -2.08
N GLU A 70 0.72 17.36 -3.13
CA GLU A 70 1.40 18.65 -3.06
C GLU A 70 0.44 19.84 -3.09
N ASP A 71 -0.87 19.61 -3.19
CA ASP A 71 -1.86 20.67 -3.28
C ASP A 71 -2.11 21.34 -1.92
N ASP A 72 -2.15 22.66 -1.90
CA ASP A 72 -2.29 23.45 -0.67
C ASP A 72 -3.70 23.33 -0.06
N ALA A 73 -4.75 23.28 -0.87
CA ALA A 73 -6.11 23.16 -0.38
C ALA A 73 -6.35 21.76 0.21
N VAL A 74 -5.85 20.72 -0.46
CA VAL A 74 -5.92 19.34 0.03
C VAL A 74 -5.18 19.19 1.36
N ASN A 75 -3.98 19.76 1.48
CA ASN A 75 -3.21 19.68 2.74
C ASN A 75 -3.79 20.55 3.86
N ALA A 76 -4.35 21.72 3.54
CA ALA A 76 -5.07 22.53 4.53
C ALA A 76 -6.25 21.76 5.13
N ALA A 77 -7.03 21.07 4.30
CA ALA A 77 -8.17 20.26 4.74
C ALA A 77 -7.77 18.99 5.53
N THR A 78 -6.58 18.45 5.28
CA THR A 78 -6.12 17.19 5.89
C THR A 78 -5.03 17.37 6.95
N GLY A 79 -4.78 18.60 7.39
CA GLY A 79 -3.78 18.89 8.40
C GLY A 79 -2.36 18.49 7.98
N ASN A 80 -2.03 18.68 6.71
CA ASN A 80 -0.78 18.31 6.05
C ASN A 80 -0.48 16.81 5.99
N PHE A 81 -1.48 15.92 6.11
CA PHE A 81 -1.27 14.47 6.04
C PHE A 81 -0.39 14.06 4.84
N TYR A 82 -0.74 14.52 3.63
CA TYR A 82 -0.05 14.09 2.41
C TYR A 82 1.39 14.58 2.35
N ARG A 83 1.64 15.86 2.66
CA ARG A 83 3.01 16.40 2.73
C ARG A 83 3.83 15.75 3.85
N ALA A 84 3.23 15.55 5.02
CA ALA A 84 3.92 15.05 6.21
C ALA A 84 4.18 13.53 6.19
N THR A 85 3.60 12.80 5.24
CA THR A 85 3.81 11.35 5.05
C THR A 85 4.41 11.02 3.68
N ARG A 86 4.86 12.04 2.95
CA ARG A 86 5.34 11.91 1.57
C ARG A 86 6.57 11.02 1.47
N ALA A 87 7.54 11.19 2.37
CA ALA A 87 8.77 10.40 2.32
C ALA A 87 8.49 8.91 2.61
N THR A 88 7.52 8.63 3.48
CA THR A 88 7.04 7.26 3.76
C THR A 88 6.44 6.61 2.53
N LEU A 89 5.61 7.35 1.77
CA LEU A 89 5.03 6.87 0.53
C LEU A 89 6.10 6.63 -0.54
N GLU A 90 7.02 7.57 -0.72
CA GLU A 90 8.07 7.49 -1.76
C GLU A 90 9.06 6.36 -1.49
N GLY A 91 9.34 6.05 -0.23
CA GLY A 91 10.15 4.88 0.15
C GLY A 91 9.40 3.55 0.07
N ALA A 92 8.07 3.56 -0.01
CA ALA A 92 7.26 2.36 0.11
C ALA A 92 7.57 1.31 -0.99
N TRP A 93 7.43 0.03 -0.63
CA TRP A 93 7.67 -1.10 -1.54
C TRP A 93 6.36 -1.69 -2.07
N VAL A 94 6.37 -2.17 -3.31
CA VAL A 94 5.21 -2.82 -3.94
C VAL A 94 5.18 -4.29 -3.59
N ARG A 95 4.00 -4.79 -3.20
CA ARG A 95 3.78 -6.21 -2.90
C ARG A 95 4.06 -7.10 -4.13
N PRO A 96 4.72 -8.28 -3.96
CA PRO A 96 4.83 -9.28 -5.01
C PRO A 96 3.46 -9.63 -5.63
N ARG A 97 3.46 -9.85 -6.95
CA ARG A 97 2.25 -10.09 -7.75
C ARG A 97 2.14 -11.53 -8.28
N HIS A 98 2.96 -12.44 -7.77
CA HIS A 98 2.94 -13.85 -8.18
C HIS A 98 1.77 -14.59 -7.52
N ASP A 99 1.29 -15.61 -8.24
CA ASP A 99 0.33 -16.56 -7.70
C ASP A 99 0.99 -17.34 -6.56
N GLY A 100 0.35 -17.34 -5.38
CA GLY A 100 0.93 -17.84 -4.12
C GLY A 100 1.29 -16.76 -3.10
N TYR A 101 1.44 -15.49 -3.50
CA TYR A 101 1.81 -14.42 -2.56
C TYR A 101 0.78 -14.22 -1.42
N MET A 102 -0.52 -14.30 -1.72
CA MET A 102 -1.57 -14.10 -0.71
C MET A 102 -1.53 -15.18 0.38
N ALA A 103 -1.32 -16.44 0.00
CA ALA A 103 -1.16 -17.54 0.95
C ALA A 103 0.10 -17.35 1.81
N PHE A 104 1.21 -16.96 1.18
CA PHE A 104 2.44 -16.63 1.89
C PHE A 104 2.24 -15.48 2.90
N GLN A 105 1.56 -14.39 2.50
CA GLN A 105 1.34 -13.24 3.37
C GLN A 105 0.61 -13.64 4.66
N GLN A 106 -0.41 -14.50 4.55
CA GLN A 106 -1.12 -15.04 5.71
C GLN A 106 -0.19 -15.89 6.59
N GLN A 107 0.48 -16.89 6.01
CA GLN A 107 1.36 -17.81 6.75
C GLN A 107 2.54 -17.08 7.43
N ALA A 108 3.14 -16.10 6.76
CA ALA A 108 4.21 -15.29 7.32
C ALA A 108 3.71 -14.40 8.48
N SER A 109 2.49 -13.88 8.39
CA SER A 109 1.84 -13.09 9.45
C SER A 109 1.56 -13.96 10.69
N ASP A 110 1.08 -15.18 10.49
CA ASP A 110 0.86 -16.12 11.59
C ASP A 110 2.19 -16.50 12.25
N ARG A 111 3.21 -16.79 11.43
CA ARG A 111 4.54 -17.17 11.91
C ARG A 111 5.23 -16.08 12.73
N ILE A 112 5.13 -14.82 12.30
CA ILE A 112 5.73 -13.69 13.04
C ILE A 112 4.98 -13.44 14.36
N ASN A 113 3.65 -13.54 14.36
CA ASN A 113 2.84 -13.42 15.57
C ASN A 113 3.18 -14.50 16.60
N GLU A 114 3.29 -15.76 16.17
CA GLU A 114 3.71 -16.88 17.03
C GLU A 114 5.12 -16.64 17.60
N GLY A 115 6.05 -16.19 16.75
CA GLY A 115 7.42 -15.89 17.17
C GLY A 115 7.49 -14.82 18.25
N LEU A 116 6.73 -13.72 18.09
CA LEU A 116 6.66 -12.62 19.05
C LEU A 116 5.98 -13.05 20.36
N ALA A 117 4.82 -13.70 20.28
CA ALA A 117 4.07 -14.15 21.45
C ALA A 117 4.85 -15.19 22.27
N GLY A 118 5.53 -16.12 21.58
CA GLY A 118 6.35 -17.15 22.19
C GLY A 118 7.77 -16.70 22.58
N ARG A 119 8.15 -15.44 22.32
CA ARG A 119 9.52 -14.91 22.50
C ARG A 119 10.59 -15.83 21.88
N GLN A 120 10.30 -16.36 20.70
CA GLN A 120 11.21 -17.25 19.99
C GLN A 120 12.44 -16.49 19.49
N ASP A 121 13.53 -17.21 19.23
CA ASP A 121 14.71 -16.64 18.58
C ASP A 121 14.35 -15.99 17.23
N ALA A 122 14.78 -14.74 17.04
CA ALA A 122 14.45 -13.96 15.85
C ALA A 122 15.05 -14.57 14.57
N GLY A 123 16.25 -15.14 14.65
CA GLY A 123 16.91 -15.79 13.51
C GLY A 123 16.11 -16.96 12.98
N ARG A 124 15.55 -17.78 13.88
CA ARG A 124 14.65 -18.88 13.53
C ARG A 124 13.36 -18.39 12.86
N VAL A 125 12.71 -17.37 13.42
CA VAL A 125 11.46 -16.81 12.85
C VAL A 125 11.71 -16.27 11.44
N VAL A 126 12.80 -15.53 11.24
CA VAL A 126 13.19 -14.98 9.93
C VAL A 126 13.53 -16.09 8.94
N ALA A 127 14.25 -17.13 9.36
CA ALA A 127 14.56 -18.27 8.51
C ALA A 127 13.29 -19.00 8.03
N ASP A 128 12.30 -19.17 8.91
CA ASP A 128 11.00 -19.76 8.56
C ASP A 128 10.24 -18.89 7.54
N ILE A 129 10.17 -17.57 7.75
CA ILE A 129 9.50 -16.65 6.80
C ILE A 129 10.19 -16.69 5.43
N ASN A 130 11.53 -16.70 5.39
CA ASN A 130 12.29 -16.82 4.14
C ASN A 130 12.06 -18.15 3.42
N ARG A 131 11.87 -19.24 4.17
CA ARG A 131 11.49 -20.54 3.61
C ARG A 131 10.08 -20.50 3.01
N LEU A 132 9.10 -19.99 3.76
CA LEU A 132 7.71 -19.83 3.29
C LEU A 132 7.64 -18.98 2.01
N PHE A 133 8.45 -17.92 1.93
CA PHE A 133 8.50 -17.08 0.73
C PHE A 133 9.00 -17.86 -0.49
N ARG A 134 10.06 -18.67 -0.35
CA ARG A 134 10.57 -19.49 -1.46
C ARG A 134 9.57 -20.56 -1.90
N GLU A 135 8.88 -21.18 -0.94
CA GLU A 135 7.83 -22.17 -1.20
C GLU A 135 6.63 -21.56 -1.94
N SER A 136 6.37 -20.25 -1.77
CA SER A 136 5.27 -19.54 -2.43
C SER A 136 5.37 -19.44 -3.95
N PHE A 137 6.53 -19.78 -4.54
CA PHE A 137 6.72 -19.85 -5.99
C PHE A 137 6.48 -21.24 -6.56
N ALA A 138 6.32 -22.26 -5.71
CA ALA A 138 6.00 -23.61 -6.17
C ALA A 138 4.55 -23.64 -6.70
N PRO A 139 4.27 -24.45 -7.74
CA PRO A 139 2.90 -24.66 -8.19
C PRO A 139 2.06 -25.19 -7.03
N ALA A 140 0.80 -24.74 -6.94
CA ALA A 140 -0.16 -25.39 -6.05
C ALA A 140 -0.19 -26.89 -6.39
N ALA A 141 -0.02 -27.75 -5.39
CA ALA A 141 -0.17 -29.19 -5.59
C ALA A 141 -1.55 -29.43 -6.23
N ALA A 142 -1.58 -30.10 -7.39
CA ALA A 142 -2.82 -30.45 -8.05
C ALA A 142 -3.68 -31.29 -7.07
N GLY A 143 -4.83 -30.73 -6.69
CA GLY A 143 -5.87 -31.43 -5.94
C GLY A 143 -6.83 -32.19 -6.86
#